data_AF-A0A9E1JI41-F1
#
_entry.id   AF-A0A9E1JI41-F1
#
_cell.length_a   1.000
_cell.length_b   1.000
_cell.length_c   1.000
_cell.angle_alpha   90.00
_cell.angle_beta   90.00
_cell.angle_gamma   90.00
#
_symmetry.space_group_name_H-M   'P 1'
#
loop_
_entity.id
_entity.type
_entity.pdbx_description
1 polymer ?
#
loop_
_entity_poly.entity_id
_entity_poly.type
_entity_poly.pdbx_seq_one_letter_code
_entity_poly.pdbx_strand_id
1 'polypeptide(L)'
;MNLKIKRIKESMWNETRETLELCADIGNFSPDLLHNEDIPRMVHHGKPVIPDSIFYKISKTPNNDSELHVTAIESIGIAAALRIGLNEKFSIIFARCYGCLYFKRNISSSSQYEQSYFSSKFIRKFRTNYNWNTKDKKLKEFIKMMFNEILTWSLDLNKYNKDIAKFIKST
;
A
#
# COMPACT_ATOMS: atom_id res chain seq x y z
N MET A 1 -7.83 -18.74 14.01
CA MET A 1 -7.25 -18.31 12.71
C MET A 1 -6.59 -19.50 12.03
N ASN A 2 -6.91 -19.78 10.77
CA ASN A 2 -6.28 -20.87 9.99
C ASN A 2 -4.76 -20.62 9.85
N LEU A 3 -3.93 -21.61 10.16
CA LEU A 3 -2.46 -21.48 10.14
C LEU A 3 -1.93 -21.01 8.78
N LYS A 4 -2.57 -21.44 7.68
CA LYS A 4 -2.18 -21.04 6.32
C LYS A 4 -2.50 -19.58 6.06
N ILE A 5 -3.66 -19.10 6.51
CA ILE A 5 -4.05 -17.68 6.43
C ILE A 5 -3.07 -16.82 7.24
N LYS A 6 -2.75 -17.25 8.46
CA LYS A 6 -1.78 -16.57 9.33
C LYS A 6 -0.44 -16.36 8.62
N ARG A 7 0.12 -17.42 8.03
CA ARG A 7 1.41 -17.39 7.32
C ARG A 7 1.40 -16.43 6.12
N ILE A 8 0.31 -16.37 5.36
CA ILE A 8 0.19 -15.45 4.23
C ILE A 8 0.18 -14.00 4.71
N LYS A 9 -0.64 -13.68 5.72
CA LYS A 9 -0.69 -12.34 6.33
C LYS A 9 0.67 -11.92 6.87
N GLU A 10 1.33 -12.81 7.61
CA GLU A 10 2.69 -12.58 8.15
C GLU A 10 3.72 -12.37 7.04
N SER A 11 3.67 -13.15 5.97
CA SER A 11 4.58 -13.00 4.82
C SER A 11 4.42 -11.63 4.17
N MET A 12 3.18 -11.24 3.84
CA MET A 12 2.88 -9.94 3.23
C MET A 12 3.27 -8.78 4.14
N TRP A 13 3.03 -8.92 5.46
CA TRP A 13 3.44 -7.95 6.45
C TRP A 13 4.96 -7.80 6.51
N ASN A 14 5.70 -8.92 6.52
CA ASN A 14 7.15 -8.90 6.60
C ASN A 14 7.79 -8.27 5.35
N GLU A 15 7.25 -8.55 4.17
CA GLU A 15 7.68 -7.94 2.92
C GLU A 15 7.42 -6.43 2.90
N THR A 16 6.25 -6.01 3.38
CA THR A 16 5.87 -4.60 3.55
C THR A 16 6.80 -3.91 4.55
N ARG A 17 7.07 -4.55 5.68
CA ARG A 17 8.01 -4.07 6.71
C ARG A 17 9.42 -3.88 6.14
N GLU A 18 9.93 -4.86 5.40
CA GLU A 18 11.27 -4.76 4.79
C GLU A 18 11.34 -3.61 3.78
N THR A 19 10.27 -3.40 3.02
CA THR A 19 10.18 -2.29 2.07
C THR A 19 10.12 -0.92 2.76
N LEU A 20 9.42 -0.85 3.89
CA LEU A 20 9.23 0.37 4.67
C LEU A 20 10.36 0.67 5.66
N GLU A 21 11.42 -0.15 5.69
CA GLU A 21 12.52 -0.05 6.67
C GLU A 21 13.11 1.37 6.81
N LEU A 22 13.20 2.13 5.70
CA LEU A 22 13.72 3.50 5.75
C LEU A 22 12.69 4.57 6.13
N CYS A 23 11.41 4.21 6.22
CA CYS A 23 10.30 5.09 6.58
C CYS A 23 10.11 5.12 8.09
N ALA A 24 9.83 3.96 8.69
CA ALA A 24 9.66 3.75 10.12
C ALA A 24 9.57 2.25 10.44
N ASP A 25 9.77 1.87 11.70
CA ASP A 25 9.48 0.50 12.17
C ASP A 25 7.98 0.31 12.37
N ILE A 26 7.36 -0.56 11.55
CA ILE A 26 5.93 -0.90 11.66
C ILE A 26 5.65 -2.00 12.70
N GLY A 27 6.71 -2.62 13.23
CA GLY A 27 6.67 -3.71 14.20
C GLY A 27 6.36 -5.08 13.59
N ASN A 28 6.14 -6.06 14.45
CA ASN A 28 5.76 -7.41 14.05
C ASN A 28 4.26 -7.51 13.70
N PHE A 29 3.92 -8.48 12.86
CA PHE A 29 2.53 -8.75 12.52
C PHE A 29 1.73 -9.14 13.78
N SER A 30 0.54 -8.55 13.92
CA SER A 30 -0.46 -8.94 14.90
C SER A 30 -1.79 -9.22 14.19
N PRO A 31 -2.52 -10.28 14.55
CA PRO A 31 -3.86 -10.54 14.00
C PRO A 31 -4.84 -9.39 14.20
N ASP A 32 -4.61 -8.56 15.23
CA ASP A 32 -5.45 -7.41 15.57
C ASP A 32 -5.28 -6.22 14.62
N LEU A 33 -4.29 -6.26 13.72
CA LEU A 33 -4.06 -5.20 12.73
C LEU A 33 -5.17 -5.10 11.68
N LEU A 34 -5.94 -6.16 11.48
CA LEU A 34 -6.94 -6.26 10.42
C LEU A 34 -8.32 -6.52 11.04
N HIS A 35 -9.34 -5.88 10.48
CA HIS A 35 -10.73 -6.20 10.77
C HIS A 35 -11.19 -7.28 9.78
N ASN A 36 -11.39 -8.51 10.27
CA ASN A 36 -11.54 -9.70 9.42
C ASN A 36 -13.00 -10.03 9.05
N GLU A 37 -13.95 -9.18 9.42
CA GLU A 37 -15.36 -9.31 9.05
C GLU A 37 -15.66 -8.57 7.75
N ASP A 38 -16.66 -9.03 7.01
CA ASP A 38 -17.07 -8.41 5.75
C ASP A 38 -18.11 -7.32 6.01
N ILE A 39 -17.66 -6.06 5.91
CA ILE A 39 -18.49 -4.87 6.08
C ILE A 39 -18.19 -3.88 4.95
N PRO A 40 -19.15 -3.04 4.53
CA PRO A 40 -19.00 -2.14 3.38
C PRO A 40 -18.18 -0.88 3.71
N ARG A 41 -16.98 -1.05 4.24
CA ARG A 41 -16.01 0.01 4.58
C ARG A 41 -14.59 -0.47 4.28
N MET A 42 -13.68 0.43 3.95
CA MET A 42 -12.25 0.09 3.81
C MET A 42 -11.52 0.04 5.14
N VAL A 43 -11.92 0.90 6.09
CA VAL A 43 -11.33 0.99 7.43
C VAL A 43 -12.46 1.05 8.46
N HIS A 44 -12.30 0.31 9.55
CA HIS A 44 -13.23 0.29 10.67
C HIS A 44 -12.46 0.20 11.99
N HIS A 45 -12.75 1.11 12.92
CA HIS A 45 -12.02 1.24 14.19
C HIS A 45 -10.49 1.31 14.02
N GLY A 46 -10.01 2.06 13.02
CA GLY A 46 -8.58 2.21 12.74
C GLY A 46 -7.91 0.95 12.18
N LYS A 47 -8.68 0.00 11.67
CA LYS A 47 -8.18 -1.24 11.07
C LYS A 47 -8.72 -1.39 9.65
N PRO A 48 -7.90 -1.74 8.65
CA PRO A 48 -8.40 -2.10 7.34
C PRO A 48 -9.32 -3.31 7.44
N VAL A 49 -10.44 -3.22 6.72
CA VAL A 49 -11.44 -4.28 6.61
C VAL A 49 -11.01 -5.21 5.48
N ILE A 50 -10.74 -6.46 5.82
CA ILE A 50 -10.43 -7.50 4.84
C ILE A 50 -10.84 -8.88 5.37
N PRO A 51 -11.85 -9.51 4.76
CA PRO A 51 -12.31 -10.81 5.22
C PRO A 51 -11.25 -11.91 5.12
N ASP A 52 -11.22 -12.80 6.11
CA ASP A 52 -10.34 -13.99 6.09
C ASP A 52 -10.57 -14.87 4.84
N SER A 53 -11.78 -14.81 4.25
CA SER A 53 -12.12 -15.51 3.02
C SER A 53 -11.25 -15.09 1.82
N ILE A 54 -10.76 -13.85 1.78
CA ILE A 54 -9.82 -13.36 0.75
C ILE A 54 -8.49 -14.10 0.87
N PHE A 55 -7.90 -14.13 2.07
CA PHE A 55 -6.64 -14.84 2.32
C PHE A 55 -6.78 -16.35 2.13
N TYR A 56 -7.94 -16.91 2.48
CA TYR A 56 -8.23 -18.31 2.21
C TYR A 56 -8.22 -18.62 0.71
N LYS A 57 -8.85 -17.78 -0.11
CA LYS A 57 -8.84 -17.91 -1.58
C LYS A 57 -7.42 -17.78 -2.13
N ILE A 58 -6.68 -16.77 -1.71
CA ILE A 58 -5.24 -16.59 -2.04
C ILE A 58 -4.46 -17.87 -1.75
N SER A 59 -4.67 -18.48 -0.58
CA SER A 59 -3.98 -19.71 -0.19
C SER A 59 -4.22 -20.91 -1.13
N LYS A 60 -5.26 -20.85 -1.96
CA LYS A 60 -5.64 -21.87 -2.93
C LYS A 60 -5.29 -21.48 -4.38
N THR A 61 -4.90 -20.23 -4.63
CA THR A 61 -4.65 -19.72 -5.96
C THR A 61 -3.14 -19.68 -6.23
N PRO A 62 -2.66 -20.21 -7.37
CA PRO A 62 -1.23 -20.18 -7.71
C PRO A 62 -0.77 -18.81 -8.23
N ASN A 63 -1.70 -17.91 -8.59
CA ASN A 63 -1.40 -16.61 -9.20
C ASN A 63 -1.41 -15.46 -8.18
N ASN A 64 -0.21 -14.93 -7.91
CA ASN A 64 0.02 -13.80 -7.02
C ASN A 64 -0.40 -12.44 -7.61
N ASP A 65 -0.77 -12.38 -8.90
CA ASP A 65 -1.19 -11.16 -9.61
C ASP A 65 -2.72 -10.97 -9.68
N SER A 66 -3.47 -11.75 -8.88
CA SER A 66 -4.93 -11.65 -8.84
C SER A 66 -5.42 -10.41 -8.08
N GLU A 67 -6.62 -9.92 -8.41
CA GLU A 67 -7.30 -8.84 -7.66
C GLU A 67 -7.36 -9.09 -6.15
N LEU A 68 -7.44 -10.37 -5.75
CA LEU A 68 -7.41 -10.80 -4.35
C LEU A 68 -6.07 -10.44 -3.68
N HIS A 69 -4.94 -10.69 -4.35
CA HIS A 69 -3.63 -10.34 -3.82
C HIS A 69 -3.45 -8.84 -3.71
N VAL A 70 -3.97 -8.09 -4.67
CA VAL A 70 -3.88 -6.63 -4.64
C VAL A 70 -4.69 -6.06 -3.49
N THR A 71 -5.93 -6.52 -3.32
CA THR A 71 -6.76 -6.14 -2.17
C THR A 71 -6.08 -6.49 -0.84
N ALA A 72 -5.41 -7.64 -0.76
CA ALA A 72 -4.68 -8.06 0.42
C ALA A 72 -3.46 -7.17 0.71
N ILE A 73 -2.63 -6.90 -0.29
CA ILE A 73 -1.46 -6.02 -0.15
C ILE A 73 -1.88 -4.58 0.16
N GLU A 74 -2.94 -4.06 -0.45
CA GLU A 74 -3.47 -2.74 -0.11
C GLU A 74 -3.95 -2.70 1.34
N SER A 75 -4.68 -3.71 1.81
CA SER A 75 -5.13 -3.78 3.20
C SER A 75 -3.94 -3.83 4.17
N ILE A 76 -2.91 -4.61 3.86
CA ILE A 76 -1.67 -4.65 4.64
C ILE A 76 -0.95 -3.29 4.62
N GLY A 77 -0.90 -2.63 3.46
CA GLY A 77 -0.34 -1.29 3.29
C GLY A 77 -1.09 -0.23 4.09
N ILE A 78 -2.43 -0.31 4.16
CA ILE A 78 -3.26 0.59 4.99
C ILE A 78 -2.91 0.39 6.47
N ALA A 79 -2.87 -0.86 6.95
CA ALA A 79 -2.49 -1.15 8.33
C ALA A 79 -1.08 -0.62 8.66
N ALA A 80 -0.12 -0.80 7.74
CA ALA A 80 1.24 -0.30 7.90
C ALA A 80 1.29 1.24 7.95
N ALA A 81 0.57 1.92 7.06
CA ALA A 81 0.48 3.37 7.01
C ALA A 81 -0.17 3.98 8.26
N LEU A 82 -1.26 3.39 8.74
CA LEU A 82 -1.91 3.78 9.99
C LEU A 82 -0.96 3.62 11.19
N ARG A 83 -0.20 2.52 11.23
CA ARG A 83 0.82 2.24 12.26
C ARG A 83 1.90 3.31 12.34
N ILE A 84 2.26 3.93 11.22
CA ILE A 84 3.31 4.96 11.14
C ILE A 84 2.76 6.39 11.12
N GLY A 85 1.50 6.56 11.53
CA GLY A 85 0.92 7.87 11.87
C GLY A 85 0.19 8.59 10.73
N LEU A 86 -0.04 7.95 9.58
CA LEU A 86 -0.94 8.51 8.57
C LEU A 86 -2.39 8.38 9.04
N ASN A 87 -3.21 9.39 8.73
CA ASN A 87 -4.66 9.29 8.93
C ASN A 87 -5.30 8.34 7.90
N GLU A 88 -6.58 8.02 8.08
CA GLU A 88 -7.30 7.06 7.24
C GLU A 88 -7.20 7.37 5.74
N LYS A 89 -7.54 8.60 5.32
CA LYS A 89 -7.53 9.02 3.93
C LYS A 89 -6.15 8.81 3.28
N PHE A 90 -5.10 9.30 3.94
CA PHE A 90 -3.75 9.24 3.37
C PHE A 90 -3.10 7.87 3.53
N SER A 91 -3.56 7.04 4.47
CA SER A 91 -3.20 5.61 4.54
C SER A 91 -3.73 4.84 3.34
N ILE A 92 -4.98 5.12 2.93
CA ILE A 92 -5.59 4.54 1.72
C ILE A 92 -4.83 4.99 0.47
N ILE A 93 -4.51 6.29 0.35
CA ILE A 93 -3.72 6.82 -0.77
C ILE A 93 -2.35 6.13 -0.82
N PHE A 94 -1.63 6.08 0.30
CA PHE A 94 -0.33 5.42 0.39
C PHE A 94 -0.40 3.97 -0.08
N ALA A 95 -1.34 3.20 0.46
CA ALA A 95 -1.46 1.78 0.14
C ALA A 95 -1.78 1.52 -1.32
N ARG A 96 -2.64 2.35 -1.94
CA ARG A 96 -2.95 2.26 -3.37
C ARG A 96 -1.77 2.65 -4.25
N CYS A 97 -1.04 3.70 -3.89
CA CYS A 97 0.19 4.06 -4.59
C CYS A 97 1.23 2.94 -4.46
N TYR A 98 1.41 2.38 -3.26
CA TYR A 98 2.30 1.24 -3.01
C TYR A 98 1.91 0.03 -3.85
N GLY A 99 0.64 -0.39 -3.80
CA GLY A 99 0.11 -1.49 -4.60
C GLY A 99 0.26 -1.25 -6.10
N CYS A 100 0.00 -0.03 -6.57
CA CYS A 100 0.19 0.36 -7.96
C CYS A 100 1.63 0.13 -8.44
N LEU A 101 2.62 0.50 -7.62
CA LEU A 101 4.04 0.28 -7.94
C LEU A 101 4.41 -1.20 -7.86
N TYR A 102 3.92 -1.91 -6.84
CA TYR A 102 4.17 -3.33 -6.61
C TYR A 102 3.70 -4.19 -7.78
N PHE A 103 2.45 -4.00 -8.20
CA PHE A 103 1.80 -4.76 -9.27
C PHE A 103 1.93 -4.10 -10.66
N LYS A 104 2.60 -2.95 -10.75
CA LYS A 104 2.78 -2.17 -11.97
C LYS A 104 1.48 -1.86 -12.72
N ARG A 105 0.39 -1.64 -11.98
CA ARG A 105 -0.95 -1.44 -12.54
C ARG A 105 -1.67 -0.31 -11.82
N ASN A 106 -2.35 0.55 -12.58
CA ASN A 106 -3.23 1.56 -12.01
C ASN A 106 -4.60 0.93 -11.74
N ILE A 107 -5.15 1.20 -10.56
CA ILE A 107 -6.48 0.77 -10.17
C ILE A 107 -7.41 1.97 -10.28
N SER A 108 -8.49 1.82 -11.06
CA SER A 108 -9.55 2.81 -11.14
C SER A 108 -10.18 3.01 -9.77
N SER A 109 -9.86 4.13 -9.13
CA SER A 109 -10.21 4.42 -7.75
C SER A 109 -10.11 5.91 -7.47
N SER A 110 -10.55 6.35 -6.30
CA SER A 110 -10.43 7.74 -5.86
C SER A 110 -8.99 8.25 -5.70
N SER A 111 -7.98 7.39 -5.88
CA SER A 111 -6.56 7.75 -5.77
C SER A 111 -5.79 7.60 -7.11
N GLN A 112 -6.49 7.58 -8.23
CA GLN A 112 -5.89 7.32 -9.55
C GLN A 112 -4.86 8.39 -9.96
N TYR A 113 -5.08 9.66 -9.58
CA TYR A 113 -4.14 10.73 -9.88
C TYR A 113 -2.85 10.62 -9.06
N GLU A 114 -2.94 10.22 -7.79
CA GLU A 114 -1.81 9.97 -6.92
C GLU A 114 -1.02 8.75 -7.37
N GLN A 115 -1.71 7.66 -7.75
CA GLN A 115 -1.08 6.50 -8.38
C GLN A 115 -0.32 6.91 -9.65
N SER A 116 -0.91 7.73 -10.52
CA SER A 116 -0.27 8.24 -11.74
C SER A 116 0.91 9.17 -11.44
N TYR A 117 0.78 10.02 -10.41
CA TYR A 117 1.81 10.92 -9.94
C TYR A 117 3.06 10.14 -9.49
N PHE A 118 2.91 9.12 -8.66
CA PHE A 118 4.05 8.33 -8.19
C PHE A 118 4.55 7.31 -9.22
N SER A 119 3.67 6.66 -9.99
CA SER A 119 4.09 5.71 -11.03
C SER A 119 4.91 6.39 -12.12
N SER A 120 4.55 7.62 -12.54
CA SER A 120 5.35 8.37 -13.51
C SER A 120 6.76 8.66 -12.99
N LYS A 121 6.90 9.05 -11.72
CA LYS A 121 8.21 9.24 -11.05
C LYS A 121 8.97 7.91 -10.93
N PHE A 122 8.28 6.83 -10.60
CA PHE A 122 8.88 5.51 -10.45
C PHE A 122 9.45 4.99 -11.78
N ILE A 123 8.66 5.06 -12.86
CA ILE A 123 9.07 4.63 -14.20
C ILE A 123 10.30 5.41 -14.68
N ARG A 124 10.37 6.73 -14.40
CA ARG A 124 11.56 7.52 -14.72
C ARG A 124 12.82 7.04 -13.99
N LYS A 125 12.68 6.54 -12.76
CA LYS A 125 13.82 6.08 -11.93
C LYS A 125 14.22 4.62 -12.21
N PHE A 126 13.25 3.72 -12.40
CA PHE A 126 13.47 2.28 -12.44
C PHE A 126 13.18 1.62 -13.79
N ARG A 127 12.51 2.34 -14.71
CA ARG A 127 11.92 1.81 -15.96
C ARG A 127 10.77 0.83 -15.67
N THR A 128 10.04 0.45 -16.72
CA THR A 128 8.84 -0.40 -16.63
C THR A 128 9.16 -1.87 -16.32
N ASN A 129 10.37 -2.33 -16.66
CA ASN A 129 10.80 -3.72 -16.50
C ASN A 129 11.43 -4.02 -15.12
N TYR A 130 11.47 -3.06 -14.20
CA TYR A 130 12.02 -3.26 -12.86
C TYR A 130 11.35 -4.41 -12.12
N ASN A 131 12.12 -5.35 -11.56
CA ASN A 131 11.56 -6.41 -10.74
C ASN A 131 11.55 -5.98 -9.27
N TRP A 132 10.40 -6.12 -8.59
CA TRP A 132 10.26 -5.70 -7.20
C TRP A 132 11.24 -6.47 -6.31
N ASN A 133 12.09 -5.75 -5.59
CA ASN A 133 13.12 -6.35 -4.74
C ASN A 133 13.22 -5.60 -3.43
N THR A 134 12.72 -6.19 -2.34
CA THR A 134 12.74 -5.60 -1.00
C THR A 134 14.13 -5.36 -0.46
N LYS A 135 15.19 -5.94 -1.03
CA LYS A 135 16.58 -5.68 -0.64
C LYS A 135 17.21 -4.51 -1.40
N ASP A 136 16.56 -4.00 -2.44
CA ASP A 136 17.07 -2.87 -3.21
C ASP A 136 16.95 -1.55 -2.44
N LYS A 137 18.10 -0.97 -2.08
CA LYS A 137 18.16 0.31 -1.38
C LYS A 137 17.49 1.45 -2.15
N LYS A 138 17.60 1.48 -3.49
CA LYS A 138 16.99 2.53 -4.31
C LYS A 138 15.47 2.47 -4.23
N LEU A 139 14.89 1.27 -4.20
CA LEU A 139 13.46 1.04 -3.99
C LEU A 139 13.04 1.59 -2.64
N LYS A 140 13.72 1.19 -1.55
CA LYS A 140 13.43 1.70 -0.20
C LYS A 140 13.49 3.22 -0.12
N GLU A 141 14.49 3.84 -0.75
CA GLU A 141 14.60 5.31 -0.83
C GLU A 141 13.42 5.94 -1.60
N PHE A 142 12.96 5.30 -2.67
CA PHE A 142 11.78 5.76 -3.41
C PHE A 142 10.51 5.65 -2.57
N ILE A 143 10.32 4.53 -1.87
CA ILE A 143 9.16 4.33 -0.99
C ILE A 143 9.19 5.32 0.17
N LYS A 144 10.35 5.62 0.73
CA LYS A 144 10.52 6.71 1.72
C LYS A 144 10.13 8.07 1.16
N MET A 145 10.57 8.41 -0.06
CA MET A 145 10.17 9.65 -0.71
C MET A 145 8.65 9.72 -0.90
N MET A 146 8.04 8.64 -1.38
CA MET A 146 6.58 8.54 -1.53
C MET A 146 5.86 8.71 -0.20
N PHE A 147 6.30 8.02 0.85
CA PHE A 147 5.76 8.14 2.20
C PHE A 147 5.85 9.58 2.72
N ASN A 148 7.03 10.21 2.64
CA ASN A 148 7.24 11.57 3.14
C ASN A 148 6.38 12.60 2.41
N GLU A 149 6.21 12.47 1.09
CA GLU A 149 5.32 13.35 0.33
C GLU A 149 3.87 13.18 0.77
N ILE A 150 3.40 11.94 0.93
CA ILE A 150 2.03 11.64 1.40
C ILE A 150 1.82 12.10 2.84
N LEU A 151 2.82 11.96 3.72
CA LEU A 151 2.79 12.50 5.07
C LEU A 151 2.67 14.03 5.03
N THR A 152 3.44 14.69 4.17
CA THR A 152 3.35 16.14 4.01
C THR A 152 1.96 16.55 3.51
N TRP A 153 1.40 15.83 2.53
CA TRP A 153 0.02 16.02 2.07
C TRP A 153 -1.02 15.81 3.18
N SER A 154 -0.76 14.89 4.11
CA SER A 154 -1.64 14.64 5.25
C SER A 154 -1.65 15.78 6.28
N LEU A 155 -0.57 16.55 6.35
CA LEU A 155 -0.41 17.71 7.22
C LEU A 155 -0.83 19.02 6.54
N ASP A 156 -0.69 19.10 5.21
CA ASP A 156 -1.03 20.27 4.40
C ASP A 156 -1.87 19.88 3.16
N LEU A 157 -3.19 19.99 3.31
CA LEU A 157 -4.14 19.72 2.24
C LEU A 157 -4.04 20.71 1.07
N ASN A 158 -3.57 21.95 1.30
CA ASN A 158 -3.40 22.92 0.23
C ASN A 158 -2.24 22.50 -0.68
N LYS A 159 -1.13 22.03 -0.10
CA LYS A 159 -0.03 21.44 -0.86
C LYS A 159 -0.49 20.22 -1.67
N TYR A 160 -1.23 19.29 -1.05
CA TYR A 160 -1.81 18.15 -1.75
C TYR A 160 -2.62 18.58 -2.98
N ASN A 161 -3.58 19.48 -2.80
CA ASN A 161 -4.43 19.97 -3.89
C ASN A 161 -3.62 20.65 -4.99
N LYS A 162 -2.61 21.46 -4.62
CA LYS A 162 -1.72 22.14 -5.56
C LYS A 162 -0.88 21.16 -6.37
N ASP A 163 -0.26 20.17 -5.71
CA ASP A 163 0.63 19.21 -6.35
C ASP A 163 -0.13 18.34 -7.35
N ILE A 164 -1.31 17.84 -6.97
CA ILE A 164 -2.16 17.03 -7.84
C ILE A 164 -2.75 17.86 -8.98
N ALA A 165 -3.26 19.07 -8.71
CA ALA A 165 -3.75 19.95 -9.77
C ALA A 165 -2.66 20.32 -10.77
N LYS A 166 -1.42 20.57 -10.30
CA LYS A 166 -0.27 20.83 -11.17
C LYS A 166 0.06 19.61 -12.02
N PHE A 167 0.04 18.41 -11.45
CA PHE A 167 0.29 17.17 -12.17
C PHE A 167 -0.75 16.92 -13.27
N ILE A 168 -2.03 17.09 -12.94
CA ILE A 168 -3.14 16.95 -13.90
C ILE A 168 -2.97 17.91 -15.09
N LYS A 169 -2.55 19.16 -14.84
CA LYS A 169 -2.31 20.14 -15.92
C LYS A 169 -1.09 19.82 -16.79
N SER A 170 -0.17 19.00 -16.29
CA SER A 170 1.09 18.65 -16.97
C SER A 170 1.04 17.32 -17.73
N THR A 171 -0.09 16.61 -17.63
CA THR A 171 -0.34 15.32 -18.29
C THR A 171 -1.30 15.56 -19.45
#